data_AF-A0A6G0M358-F1
#
_entry.id   AF-A0A6G0M358-F1
#
_cell.length_a   1.000
_cell.length_b   1.000
_cell.length_c   1.000
_cell.angle_alpha   90.00
_cell.angle_beta   90.00
_cell.angle_gamma   90.00
#
_symmetry.space_group_name_H-M   'P 1'
#
loop_
_entity.id
_entity.type
_entity.pdbx_description
1 polymer ?
#
loop_
_entity_poly.entity_id
_entity_poly.type
_entity_poly.pdbx_seq_one_letter_code
_entity_poly.pdbx_strand_id
1 'polypeptide(L)'
;MDPSKIYVIGGIVDKSRKKGATLNAATEAGITTIRLPIQENIPERLDHILNVNTVVDVLINFRELGDWPRTLEIALPQRKRSQIGRKAIRRRQ
;
A
#
# COMPACT_ATOMS: atom_id res chain seq x y z
N MET A 1 13.39 4.24 -7.58
CA MET A 1 13.73 2.95 -6.92
C MET A 1 15.21 2.70 -7.08
N ASP A 2 15.82 1.98 -6.16
CA ASP A 2 17.25 1.65 -6.20
C ASP A 2 17.46 0.33 -6.95
N PRO A 3 18.15 0.33 -8.12
CA PRO A 3 18.41 -0.89 -8.89
C PRO A 3 19.28 -1.92 -8.17
N SER A 4 20.03 -1.50 -7.14
CA SER A 4 20.89 -2.41 -6.35
C SER A 4 20.13 -3.18 -5.27
N LYS A 5 18.86 -2.84 -5.01
CA LYS A 5 18.07 -3.41 -3.94
C LYS A 5 17.09 -4.45 -4.43
N ILE A 6 16.87 -5.46 -3.59
CA ILE A 6 15.81 -6.44 -3.76
C ILE A 6 14.60 -5.97 -2.96
N TYR A 7 13.45 -5.85 -3.63
CA TYR A 7 12.19 -5.46 -3.03
C TYR A 7 11.31 -6.70 -2.80
N VAL A 8 10.88 -6.91 -1.56
CA VAL A 8 10.02 -8.05 -1.18
C VAL A 8 8.61 -7.54 -0.91
N ILE A 9 7.60 -8.16 -1.54
CA ILE A 9 6.19 -7.85 -1.32
C ILE A 9 5.55 -9.02 -0.58
N GLY A 10 4.90 -8.75 0.55
CA GLY A 10 4.17 -9.78 1.29
C GLY A 10 2.98 -10.31 0.47
N GLY A 11 2.96 -11.61 0.18
CA GLY A 11 1.91 -12.29 -0.59
C GLY A 11 0.70 -12.74 0.24
N ILE A 12 0.42 -12.11 1.38
CA ILE A 12 -0.64 -12.58 2.29
C ILE A 12 -2.02 -12.16 1.79
N VAL A 13 -2.88 -13.14 1.53
CA VAL A 13 -4.29 -12.93 1.16
C VAL A 13 -5.16 -13.34 2.34
N ASP A 14 -5.36 -12.41 3.27
CA ASP A 14 -5.98 -12.73 4.55
C ASP A 14 -7.45 -12.28 4.62
N LYS A 15 -8.35 -13.21 4.96
CA LYS A 15 -9.72 -12.89 5.39
C LYS A 15 -9.74 -12.51 6.88
N SER A 16 -8.73 -12.91 7.66
CA SER A 16 -8.53 -12.57 9.07
C SER A 16 -7.47 -11.49 9.21
N ARG A 17 -7.66 -10.43 9.99
CA ARG A 17 -6.64 -9.35 10.05
C ARG A 17 -5.51 -9.72 11.00
N LYS A 18 -4.46 -10.41 10.55
CA LYS A 18 -3.20 -10.54 11.30
C LYS A 18 -2.35 -9.28 11.14
N LYS A 19 -2.60 -8.28 11.99
CA LYS A 19 -1.83 -7.03 12.00
C LYS A 19 -0.35 -7.32 12.24
N GLY A 20 0.52 -6.73 11.44
CA GLY A 20 1.97 -6.79 11.63
C GLY A 20 2.65 -8.09 11.24
N ALA A 21 1.94 -9.12 10.74
CA ALA A 21 2.55 -10.42 10.45
C ALA A 21 3.81 -10.33 9.54
N THR A 22 3.70 -9.64 8.41
CA THR A 22 4.85 -9.44 7.49
C THR A 22 5.91 -8.52 8.07
N LEU A 23 5.51 -7.47 8.81
CA LEU A 23 6.45 -6.54 9.45
C LEU A 23 7.30 -7.24 10.52
N ASN A 24 6.65 -8.03 11.38
CA ASN A 24 7.30 -8.78 12.45
C ASN A 24 8.27 -9.82 11.85
N ALA A 25 7.82 -10.60 10.87
CA ALA A 25 8.68 -11.58 10.21
C ALA A 25 9.91 -10.94 9.54
N ALA A 26 9.74 -9.79 8.87
CA ALA A 26 10.86 -9.06 8.27
C ALA A 26 11.81 -8.48 9.34
N THR A 27 11.26 -7.96 10.44
CA THR A 27 12.05 -7.41 11.56
C THR A 27 12.86 -8.51 12.26
N GLU A 28 12.25 -9.66 12.53
CA GLU A 28 12.90 -10.85 13.11
C GLU A 28 14.01 -11.38 12.19
N ALA A 29 13.83 -11.30 10.88
CA ALA A 29 14.86 -11.66 9.89
C ALA A 29 15.93 -10.57 9.68
N GLY A 30 15.88 -9.44 10.38
CA GLY A 30 16.81 -8.32 10.21
C GLY A 30 16.69 -7.60 8.85
N ILE A 31 15.55 -7.73 8.17
CA ILE A 31 15.30 -7.13 6.86
C ILE A 31 14.78 -5.70 7.05
N THR A 32 15.36 -4.75 6.31
CA THR A 32 14.87 -3.37 6.31
C THR A 32 13.46 -3.28 5.73
N THR A 33 12.54 -2.68 6.49
CA THR A 33 11.16 -2.49 6.07
C THR A 33 10.84 -1.03 5.79
N ILE A 34 10.12 -0.76 4.70
CA ILE A 34 9.60 0.56 4.35
C ILE A 34 8.12 0.46 3.97
N ARG A 35 7.40 1.58 4.05
CA ARG A 35 6.04 1.71 3.51
C ARG A 35 6.01 2.60 2.28
N LEU A 36 5.03 2.38 1.41
CA LEU A 36 4.73 3.30 0.32
C LEU A 36 4.22 4.64 0.87
N PRO A 37 4.55 5.78 0.23
CA PRO A 37 4.17 7.11 0.69
C PRO A 37 2.72 7.45 0.30
N ILE A 38 1.76 6.60 0.67
CA ILE A 38 0.36 6.77 0.22
C ILE A 38 -0.30 7.92 0.96
N GLN A 39 -0.13 8.01 2.28
CA GLN A 39 -0.76 9.03 3.12
C GLN A 39 -0.26 10.44 2.83
N GLU A 40 1.01 10.55 2.41
CA GLU A 40 1.64 11.81 2.03
C GLU A 40 1.08 12.36 0.71
N ASN A 41 0.67 11.48 -0.20
CA ASN A 41 0.24 11.83 -1.54
C ASN A 41 -1.29 11.80 -1.72
N ILE A 42 -2.01 11.02 -0.90
CA ILE A 42 -3.47 10.88 -0.96
C ILE A 42 -4.02 10.90 0.48
N PRO A 43 -4.07 12.07 1.12
CA PRO A 43 -4.50 12.20 2.51
C PRO A 43 -5.98 11.84 2.71
N GLU A 44 -6.83 11.94 1.68
CA GLU A 44 -8.24 11.54 1.80
C GLU A 44 -8.42 10.02 1.95
N ARG A 45 -7.39 9.24 1.60
CA ARG A 45 -7.46 7.79 1.65
C ARG A 45 -7.20 7.27 3.06
N LEU A 46 -8.28 6.88 3.73
CA LEU A 46 -8.23 6.33 5.08
C LEU A 46 -7.65 4.90 5.15
N ASP A 47 -7.73 4.12 4.06
CA ASP A 47 -7.19 2.75 4.00
C ASP A 47 -5.84 2.67 3.27
N HIS A 48 -4.78 2.28 3.98
CA HIS A 48 -3.47 2.02 3.38
C HIS A 48 -3.29 0.56 2.93
N ILE A 49 -4.39 -0.20 2.87
CA ILE A 49 -4.36 -1.62 2.49
C ILE A 49 -4.46 -1.70 0.97
N LEU A 50 -3.45 -2.32 0.36
CA LEU A 50 -3.37 -2.60 -1.07
C LEU A 50 -3.38 -4.11 -1.31
N ASN A 51 -3.94 -4.50 -2.46
CA ASN A 51 -3.75 -5.85 -2.96
C ASN A 51 -2.32 -6.00 -3.48
N VAL A 52 -1.80 -7.24 -3.49
CA VAL A 52 -0.43 -7.55 -3.95
C VAL A 52 -0.20 -7.03 -5.37
N ASN A 53 -1.15 -7.28 -6.29
CA ASN A 53 -1.05 -6.81 -7.67
C ASN A 53 -0.95 -5.27 -7.75
N THR A 54 -1.76 -4.55 -6.97
CA THR A 54 -1.71 -3.07 -6.93
C THR A 54 -0.36 -2.56 -6.43
N VAL A 55 0.28 -3.24 -5.48
CA VAL A 55 1.64 -2.87 -5.04
C VAL A 55 2.64 -3.07 -6.17
N VAL A 56 2.55 -4.18 -6.91
CA VAL A 56 3.40 -4.45 -8.07
C VAL A 56 3.23 -3.35 -9.13
N ASP A 57 1.99 -3.01 -9.48
CA ASP A 57 1.67 -1.95 -10.45
C ASP A 57 2.25 -0.59 -10.02
N VAL A 58 2.13 -0.24 -8.72
CA VAL A 58 2.73 0.98 -8.16
C VAL A 58 4.25 0.98 -8.34
N LEU A 59 4.94 -0.12 -8.06
CA LEU A 59 6.41 -0.17 -8.15
C LEU A 59 6.89 -0.09 -9.61
N ILE A 60 6.19 -0.75 -10.54
CA ILE A 60 6.49 -0.69 -11.98
C ILE A 60 6.30 0.74 -12.48
N ASN A 61 5.13 1.34 -12.23
CA ASN A 61 4.83 2.70 -12.67
C ASN A 61 5.77 3.73 -12.04
N PHE A 62 6.14 3.57 -10.77
CA PHE A 62 7.11 4.47 -10.12
C PHE A 62 8.49 4.37 -10.76
N ARG A 63 8.91 3.17 -11.19
CA ARG A 63 10.18 2.98 -11.88
C ARG A 63 10.22 3.75 -13.21
N GLU A 64 9.09 3.86 -13.90
CA GLU A 64 8.99 4.58 -15.18
C GLU A 64 8.83 6.09 -14.99
N LEU A 65 7.99 6.51 -14.03
CA LEU A 65 7.61 7.92 -13.86
C LEU A 65 8.53 8.69 -12.91
N GLY A 66 9.09 8.03 -11.90
CA GLY A 66 9.86 8.68 -10.83
C GLY A 66 9.05 9.60 -9.91
N ASP A 67 7.73 9.66 -10.08
CA ASP A 67 6.84 10.61 -9.39
C ASP A 67 5.73 9.89 -8.60
N TRP A 68 5.73 10.05 -7.28
CA TRP A 68 4.81 9.35 -6.38
C TRP A 68 3.34 9.76 -6.54
N PRO A 69 2.97 11.06 -6.50
CA PRO A 69 1.61 11.51 -6.76
C PRO A 69 1.02 10.91 -8.04
N ARG A 70 1.71 11.05 -9.18
CA ARG A 70 1.24 10.56 -10.47
C ARG A 70 1.18 9.04 -10.54
N THR A 71 2.18 8.36 -9.98
CA THR A 71 2.20 6.89 -9.92
C THR A 71 1.00 6.36 -9.16
N LEU A 72 0.72 6.92 -7.97
CA LEU A 72 -0.37 6.50 -7.13
C LEU A 72 -1.73 6.83 -7.75
N GLU A 73 -1.84 7.94 -8.48
CA GLU A 73 -3.04 8.28 -9.24
C GLU A 73 -3.37 7.25 -10.35
N ILE A 74 -2.36 6.75 -11.05
CA ILE A 74 -2.52 5.77 -12.14
C ILE A 74 -2.79 4.37 -11.58
N ALA A 75 -2.01 3.95 -10.58
CA ALA A 75 -2.06 2.57 -10.09
C ALA A 75 -3.23 2.31 -9.13
N LEU A 76 -3.74 3.34 -8.45
CA LEU A 76 -4.85 3.17 -7.52
C LEU A 76 -6.20 3.37 -8.22
N PRO A 77 -7.18 2.47 -7.99
CA PRO A 77 -8.50 2.60 -8.59
C PRO A 77 -9.19 3.88 -8.09
N GLN A 78 -9.52 4.76 -9.03
CA GLN A 78 -10.20 6.06 -8.83
C GLN A 78 -11.48 5.95 -7.98
N ARG A 79 -12.19 4.81 -8.07
CA ARG A 79 -13.40 4.49 -7.28
C ARG A 79 -13.18 4.39 -5.77
N LYS A 80 -11.93 4.36 -5.27
CA LYS A 80 -11.62 4.38 -3.83
C LYS A 80 -11.35 5.78 -3.27
N ARG A 81 -11.19 6.83 -4.10
CA ARG A 81 -11.03 8.22 -3.63
C ARG A 81 -12.28 8.73 -2.87
N SER A 82 -13.46 8.18 -3.17
CA SER A 82 -14.75 8.62 -2.63
C SER A 82 -15.41 7.65 -1.65
N GLN A 83 -14.77 6.53 -1.30
CA GLN A 83 -15.30 5.68 -0.22
C GLN A 83 -14.87 6.24 1.13
N ILE A 84 -15.59 7.28 1.58
CA ILE A 84 -15.94 7.41 3.00
C ILE A 84 -16.26 5.98 3.44
N GLY A 85 -15.35 5.36 4.20
CA GLY A 85 -15.39 3.93 4.41
C GLY A 85 -16.80 3.57 4.87
N ARG A 86 -17.48 2.65 4.16
CA ARG A 86 -18.83 2.19 4.54
C ARG A 86 -18.92 1.71 6.00
N LYS A 87 -17.76 1.50 6.65
CA LYS A 87 -17.61 1.22 8.10
C LYS A 87 -17.63 2.46 9.02
N ALA A 88 -17.28 3.66 8.55
CA ALA A 88 -17.34 4.89 9.34
C ALA A 88 -18.79 5.35 9.58
N ILE A 89 -19.67 5.14 8.59
CA ILE A 89 -21.11 5.46 8.70
C ILE A 89 -21.82 4.50 9.67
N ARG A 90 -21.43 3.22 9.69
CA ARG A 90 -22.03 2.19 10.57
C ARG A 90 -21.62 2.25 12.04
N ARG A 91 -20.64 3.08 12.41
CA ARG A 91 -20.22 3.27 13.82
C ARG A 91 -20.94 4.41 14.54
N ARG A 92 -21.89 5.08 13.88
CA ARG A 92 -22.68 6.20 14.41
C ARG A 92 -24.19 5.90 14.50
N GLN A 93 -24.60 4.63 14.33
CA GLN A 93 -25.96 4.15 14.62
C GLN A 93 -25.88 3.10 15.72
#